data_AF-A0A2G5TLQ7-F1
#
_entry.id   AF-A0A2G5TLQ7-F1
#
_cell.length_a   1.000
_cell.length_b   1.000
_cell.length_c   1.000
_cell.angle_alpha   90.00
_cell.angle_beta   90.00
_cell.angle_gamma   90.00
#
_symmetry.space_group_name_H-M   'P 1'
#
loop_
_entity.id
_entity.type
_entity.pdbx_description
1 polymer ?
#
loop_
_entity_poly.entity_id
_entity_poly.type
_entity_poly.pdbx_seq_one_letter_code
_entity_poly.pdbx_strand_id
1 'polypeptide(L)'
;MNRSILLFSLLALVLAKVAEPEKDDQVAVKIPTKRSVSEPPKDDDVAVKIPMRKKRGIAIHPWQWESHLWPNGEVPYDIASHYTATERSIILSAMDAFKDVTCIRFRPRRSTDRNYLQINKHYQLERCFSYIGRQTSRWLFGTPAGNVETRMKLDPTCLLYNGRGTVMHELMHILGFYHEHQRDDRDRRIGGSAFHYNFKIYQRAKSYYMGGYDANSIMHYNFQNVPWQKRDYFSPSDIRNINTLYKCNNRVISRIAAPSTTQSTTTTTTRPPRFELYEKKAIESNSLFRRRRS
;
A
#
# COMPACT_ATOMS: atom_id res chain seq x y z
N MET A 1 66.94 34.34 -27.93
CA MET A 1 66.38 33.39 -28.92
C MET A 1 65.01 32.92 -28.42
N ASN A 2 63.96 33.32 -29.13
CA ASN A 2 62.56 32.91 -28.91
C ASN A 2 62.35 31.43 -29.22
N ARG A 3 61.43 30.76 -28.48
CA ARG A 3 60.40 29.89 -29.08
C ARG A 3 59.11 29.91 -28.25
N SER A 4 58.04 30.22 -28.95
CA SER A 4 56.61 30.23 -28.60
C SER A 4 56.08 28.87 -28.12
N ILE A 5 54.93 28.88 -27.45
CA ILE A 5 53.74 28.03 -27.73
C ILE A 5 52.49 28.67 -27.07
N LEU A 6 51.43 28.79 -27.87
CA LEU A 6 50.07 29.23 -27.52
C LEU A 6 49.37 28.22 -26.56
N LEU A 7 48.31 28.63 -25.85
CA LEU A 7 46.91 28.28 -26.17
C LEU A 7 45.90 28.64 -25.05
N PHE A 8 44.85 29.39 -25.43
CA PHE A 8 43.40 29.24 -25.16
C PHE A 8 42.91 28.98 -23.70
N SER A 9 42.02 29.78 -23.08
CA SER A 9 40.68 30.28 -23.46
C SER A 9 39.59 29.64 -22.58
N LEU A 10 38.64 30.49 -22.17
CA LEU A 10 37.29 30.23 -21.65
C LEU A 10 37.12 29.75 -20.18
N LEU A 11 36.86 30.75 -19.34
CA LEU A 11 36.14 30.66 -18.08
C LEU A 11 34.69 30.21 -18.35
N ALA A 12 34.37 28.94 -18.12
CA ALA A 12 33.01 28.43 -18.20
C ALA A 12 32.27 28.66 -16.89
N LEU A 13 31.12 29.36 -16.97
CA LEU A 13 30.13 29.50 -15.91
C LEU A 13 29.73 28.14 -15.35
N VAL A 14 29.98 27.92 -14.06
CA VAL A 14 29.44 26.78 -13.31
C VAL A 14 27.98 27.09 -12.97
N LEU A 15 27.06 26.75 -13.88
CA LEU A 15 25.67 26.48 -13.52
C LEU A 15 25.65 25.12 -12.83
N ALA A 16 25.61 25.11 -11.50
CA ALA A 16 25.31 23.92 -10.73
C ALA A 16 23.87 23.47 -11.06
N LYS A 17 23.75 22.51 -11.98
CA LYS A 17 22.54 21.68 -12.09
C LYS A 17 22.37 20.95 -10.76
N VAL A 18 21.42 21.39 -9.95
CA VAL A 18 20.87 20.57 -8.87
C VAL A 18 20.22 19.36 -9.55
N ALA A 19 20.88 18.21 -9.45
CA ALA A 19 20.33 16.94 -9.88
C ALA A 19 19.09 16.63 -9.04
N GLU A 20 17.95 16.49 -9.70
CA GLU A 20 16.73 15.93 -9.11
C GLU A 20 17.02 14.49 -8.64
N PRO A 21 16.49 14.05 -7.49
CA PRO A 21 16.74 12.71 -6.98
C PRO A 21 16.21 11.65 -7.94
N GLU A 22 17.12 10.76 -8.33
CA GLU A 22 16.95 9.69 -9.29
C GLU A 22 15.92 8.64 -8.81
N LYS A 23 15.19 8.17 -9.81
CA LYS A 23 14.02 7.29 -9.82
C LYS A 23 14.37 5.87 -9.38
N ASP A 24 13.72 5.38 -8.33
CA ASP A 24 13.59 3.96 -7.93
C ASP A 24 14.72 3.04 -8.43
N ASP A 25 15.88 3.14 -7.76
CA ASP A 25 17.01 2.30 -8.09
C ASP A 25 16.71 0.82 -7.86
N GLN A 26 17.03 0.10 -8.92
CA GLN A 26 17.01 -1.33 -9.05
C GLN A 26 18.12 -1.94 -8.17
N VAL A 27 17.75 -2.79 -7.21
CA VAL A 27 18.66 -3.88 -6.81
C VAL A 27 18.38 -5.06 -7.73
N ALA A 28 18.95 -4.98 -8.93
CA ALA A 28 19.17 -6.13 -9.80
C ALA A 28 20.42 -6.86 -9.28
N VAL A 29 20.22 -7.99 -8.59
CA VAL A 29 21.31 -8.93 -8.34
C VAL A 29 21.67 -9.57 -9.68
N LYS A 30 22.87 -9.26 -10.18
CA LYS A 30 23.50 -9.96 -11.30
C LYS A 30 23.69 -11.43 -10.93
N ILE A 31 23.08 -12.33 -11.68
CA ILE A 31 23.45 -13.76 -11.70
C ILE A 31 24.12 -14.02 -13.06
N PRO A 32 25.28 -14.70 -13.13
CA PRO A 32 26.02 -14.86 -14.37
C PRO A 32 25.29 -15.74 -15.38
N THR A 33 25.40 -15.33 -16.65
CA THR A 33 24.95 -16.07 -17.83
C THR A 33 25.89 -17.23 -18.16
N LYS A 34 25.32 -18.41 -18.41
CA LYS A 34 25.62 -19.35 -19.51
C LYS A 34 24.96 -20.70 -19.22
N ARG A 35 24.03 -21.17 -20.07
CA ARG A 35 24.28 -22.15 -21.15
C ARG A 35 22.98 -22.57 -21.88
N SER A 36 23.10 -22.58 -23.21
CA SER A 36 22.40 -23.36 -24.26
C SER A 36 20.96 -23.86 -24.07
N VAL A 37 20.16 -23.47 -25.06
CA VAL A 37 18.90 -24.09 -25.53
C VAL A 37 19.10 -25.57 -25.88
N SER A 38 18.14 -26.41 -25.49
CA SER A 38 17.80 -27.68 -26.13
C SER A 38 16.31 -27.98 -25.93
N GLU A 39 15.71 -28.58 -26.95
CA GLU A 39 14.29 -28.86 -27.24
C GLU A 39 13.46 -29.58 -26.14
N PRO A 40 12.11 -29.58 -26.23
CA PRO A 40 11.24 -30.07 -25.16
C PRO A 40 11.11 -31.61 -25.19
N PRO A 41 11.11 -32.30 -24.03
CA PRO A 41 10.68 -33.69 -23.98
C PRO A 41 9.15 -33.78 -23.97
N LYS A 42 8.68 -34.82 -24.68
CA LYS A 42 7.30 -35.25 -24.89
C LYS A 42 6.60 -35.63 -23.58
N ASP A 43 5.27 -35.56 -23.63
CA ASP A 43 4.32 -36.08 -22.64
C ASP A 43 4.74 -37.45 -22.11
N ASP A 44 4.78 -37.58 -20.79
CA ASP A 44 4.43 -38.80 -20.05
C ASP A 44 4.12 -38.41 -18.59
N ASP A 45 3.09 -39.04 -18.05
CA ASP A 45 2.36 -38.68 -16.84
C ASP A 45 3.20 -38.56 -15.56
N VAL A 46 3.29 -37.36 -14.99
CA VAL A 46 3.26 -37.20 -13.53
C VAL A 46 2.40 -35.99 -13.20
N ALA A 47 1.12 -36.25 -12.90
CA ALA A 47 0.30 -35.32 -12.16
C ALA A 47 0.94 -35.08 -10.79
N VAL A 48 1.84 -34.09 -10.71
CA VAL A 48 2.30 -33.57 -9.42
C VAL A 48 1.09 -32.86 -8.80
N LYS A 49 0.35 -33.59 -7.97
CA LYS A 49 -0.61 -33.03 -7.02
C LYS A 49 0.16 -32.13 -6.05
N ILE A 50 0.41 -30.88 -6.46
CA ILE A 50 0.89 -29.85 -5.54
C ILE A 50 -0.32 -29.47 -4.66
N PRO A 51 -0.29 -29.71 -3.34
CA PRO A 51 -1.42 -29.39 -2.47
C PRO A 51 -1.70 -27.88 -2.48
N MET A 52 -2.98 -27.52 -2.58
CA MET A 52 -3.41 -26.13 -2.55
C MET A 52 -3.02 -25.44 -1.23
N ARG A 53 -2.25 -24.37 -1.30
CA ARG A 53 -2.36 -23.26 -0.33
C ARG A 53 -2.73 -21.98 -1.08
N LYS A 54 -4.03 -21.90 -1.36
CA LYS A 54 -4.76 -20.70 -1.80
C LYS A 54 -4.70 -19.66 -0.68
N LYS A 55 -3.92 -18.59 -0.88
CA LYS A 55 -4.04 -17.26 -0.25
C LYS A 55 -3.01 -16.33 -0.96
N ARG A 56 -3.44 -15.40 -1.82
CA ARG A 56 -2.78 -14.48 -2.75
C ARG A 56 -3.49 -13.11 -2.96
N GLY A 57 -2.78 -12.04 -2.64
CA GLY A 57 -3.16 -10.62 -2.52
C GLY A 57 -1.94 -9.94 -1.93
N ILE A 58 -1.53 -8.78 -2.46
CA ILE A 58 -0.08 -8.49 -2.56
C ILE A 58 0.37 -7.31 -1.67
N ALA A 59 1.38 -7.55 -0.82
CA ALA A 59 1.94 -6.56 0.08
C ALA A 59 3.46 -6.70 0.25
N ILE A 60 4.09 -5.72 0.90
CA ILE A 60 5.48 -5.82 1.35
C ILE A 60 5.66 -7.05 2.23
N HIS A 61 6.79 -7.74 2.09
CA HIS A 61 7.04 -8.96 2.85
C HIS A 61 7.34 -8.62 4.33
N PRO A 62 6.50 -9.02 5.30
CA PRO A 62 6.60 -8.54 6.68
C PRO A 62 7.92 -8.92 7.35
N TRP A 63 8.53 -10.05 6.96
CA TRP A 63 9.82 -10.48 7.52
C TRP A 63 11.03 -9.75 6.92
N GLN A 64 10.89 -9.24 5.69
CA GLN A 64 11.98 -8.52 5.02
C GLN A 64 11.90 -7.01 5.27
N TRP A 65 10.68 -6.50 5.46
CA TRP A 65 10.37 -5.07 5.51
C TRP A 65 9.54 -4.72 6.74
N GLU A 66 9.77 -5.36 7.89
CA GLU A 66 9.00 -5.15 9.13
C GLU A 66 9.00 -3.67 9.55
N SER A 67 10.14 -3.01 9.42
CA SER A 67 10.30 -1.60 9.75
C SER A 67 9.43 -0.67 8.89
N HIS A 68 8.96 -1.14 7.73
CA HIS A 68 8.08 -0.40 6.82
C HIS A 68 6.59 -0.67 7.11
N LEU A 69 6.26 -1.54 8.07
CA LEU A 69 4.91 -1.61 8.61
C LEU A 69 4.73 -0.59 9.74
N TRP A 70 3.49 -0.15 9.93
CA TRP A 70 3.15 0.73 11.05
C TRP A 70 3.08 -0.06 12.36
N PRO A 71 3.90 0.29 13.36
CA PRO A 71 3.86 -0.36 14.67
C PRO A 71 2.45 -0.33 15.24
N ASN A 72 1.99 -1.46 15.77
CA ASN A 72 0.63 -1.58 16.34
C ASN A 72 -0.51 -1.24 15.38
N GLY A 73 -0.26 -1.11 14.07
CA GLY A 73 -1.27 -0.69 13.08
C GLY A 73 -1.78 0.73 13.34
N GLU A 74 -1.02 1.53 14.09
CA GLU A 74 -1.34 2.92 14.35
C GLU A 74 -0.58 3.80 13.37
N VAL A 75 -1.32 4.67 12.68
CA VAL A 75 -0.78 5.62 11.71
C VAL A 75 -1.04 7.04 12.25
N PRO A 76 -0.04 7.66 12.89
CA PRO A 76 -0.08 9.08 13.20
C PRO A 76 -0.14 9.87 11.90
N TYR A 77 -1.04 10.84 11.78
CA TYR A 77 -1.15 11.65 10.56
C TYR A 77 -1.20 13.14 10.84
N ASP A 78 -0.74 13.90 9.86
CA ASP A 78 -1.00 15.32 9.67
C ASP A 78 -1.66 15.55 8.31
N ILE A 79 -2.70 16.38 8.30
CA ILE A 79 -3.34 16.87 7.08
C ILE A 79 -3.03 18.35 6.98
N ALA A 80 -2.36 18.76 5.90
CA ALA A 80 -1.96 20.15 5.70
C ALA A 80 -3.15 21.14 5.79
N SER A 81 -2.89 22.35 6.28
CA SER A 81 -3.92 23.34 6.59
C SER A 81 -4.65 23.89 5.37
N HIS A 82 -4.04 23.83 4.19
CA HIS A 82 -4.61 24.31 2.93
C HIS A 82 -5.66 23.38 2.31
N TYR A 83 -5.97 22.23 2.92
CA TYR A 83 -7.15 21.45 2.56
C TYR A 83 -8.41 22.11 3.12
N THR A 84 -9.42 22.31 2.28
CA THR A 84 -10.72 22.84 2.69
C THR A 84 -11.43 21.90 3.68
N ALA A 85 -12.42 22.39 4.42
CA ALA A 85 -13.20 21.56 5.34
C ALA A 85 -13.83 20.33 4.65
N THR A 86 -14.34 20.51 3.43
CA THR A 86 -14.92 19.43 2.62
C THR A 86 -13.88 18.38 2.24
N GLU A 87 -12.71 18.81 1.74
CA GLU A 87 -11.61 17.90 1.39
C GLU A 87 -11.14 17.11 2.62
N ARG A 88 -10.96 17.79 3.77
CA ARG A 88 -10.58 17.16 5.03
C ARG A 88 -11.63 16.13 5.48
N SER A 89 -12.91 16.45 5.37
CA SER A 89 -14.00 15.53 5.72
C SER A 89 -13.95 14.23 4.90
N ILE A 90 -13.66 14.32 3.60
CA ILE A 90 -13.51 13.15 2.73
C ILE A 90 -12.31 12.30 3.16
N ILE A 91 -11.17 12.94 3.44
CA ILE A 91 -9.96 12.24 3.90
C ILE A 91 -10.23 11.50 5.22
N LEU A 92 -10.85 12.18 6.18
CA LEU A 92 -11.19 11.61 7.48
C LEU A 92 -12.22 10.47 7.36
N SER A 93 -13.22 10.62 6.48
CA SER A 93 -14.21 9.57 6.20
C SER A 93 -13.58 8.30 5.59
N ALA A 94 -12.53 8.44 4.79
CA ALA A 94 -11.76 7.32 4.25
C ALA A 94 -10.93 6.63 5.34
N MET A 95 -10.26 7.40 6.21
CA MET A 95 -9.54 6.87 7.38
C MET A 95 -10.49 6.09 8.31
N ASP A 96 -11.71 6.60 8.51
CA ASP A 96 -12.71 5.99 9.38
C ASP A 96 -13.15 4.61 8.88
N ALA A 97 -13.19 4.40 7.56
CA ALA A 97 -13.59 3.13 6.94
C ALA A 97 -12.75 1.93 7.40
N PHE A 98 -11.49 2.14 7.79
CA PHE A 98 -10.62 1.07 8.27
C PHE A 98 -11.00 0.56 9.66
N LYS A 99 -11.52 1.43 10.53
CA LYS A 99 -11.66 1.11 11.96
C LYS A 99 -12.72 0.03 12.22
N ASP A 100 -13.72 -0.03 11.34
CA ASP A 100 -14.91 -0.89 11.45
C ASP A 100 -14.60 -2.35 11.11
N VAL A 101 -13.64 -2.58 10.23
CA VAL A 101 -13.36 -3.90 9.64
C VAL A 101 -11.92 -4.38 9.86
N THR A 102 -11.04 -3.53 10.42
CA THR A 102 -9.64 -3.86 10.69
C THR A 102 -9.17 -3.34 12.06
N CYS A 103 -7.95 -3.73 12.46
CA CYS A 103 -7.28 -3.15 13.62
C CYS A 103 -6.49 -1.86 13.33
N ILE A 104 -6.50 -1.36 12.09
CA ILE A 104 -5.76 -0.14 11.72
C ILE A 104 -6.42 1.09 12.34
N ARG A 105 -5.62 1.98 12.91
CA ARG A 105 -6.08 3.22 13.53
C ARG A 105 -5.28 4.40 13.01
N PHE A 106 -5.96 5.28 12.28
CA PHE A 106 -5.44 6.61 11.97
C PHE A 106 -5.75 7.54 13.12
N ARG A 107 -4.77 8.29 13.57
CA ARG A 107 -4.97 9.29 14.63
C ARG A 107 -4.15 10.55 14.37
N PRO A 108 -4.60 11.72 14.85
CA PRO A 108 -3.79 12.93 14.81
C PRO A 108 -2.40 12.67 15.41
N ARG A 109 -1.38 13.20 14.75
CA ARG A 109 0.01 13.15 15.21
C ARG A 109 0.16 13.87 16.56
N ARG A 110 1.02 13.32 17.41
CA ARG A 110 1.49 13.90 18.67
C ARG A 110 2.93 14.36 18.50
N SER A 111 3.39 15.27 19.36
CA SER A 111 4.79 15.75 19.35
C SER A 111 5.83 14.64 19.51
N THR A 112 5.46 13.55 20.19
CA THR A 112 6.32 12.37 20.43
C THR A 112 6.48 11.47 19.21
N ASP A 113 5.63 11.60 18.19
CA ASP A 113 5.72 10.73 17.01
C ASP A 113 6.91 11.14 16.15
N ARG A 114 7.81 10.20 15.88
CA ARG A 114 8.95 10.46 15.00
C ARG A 114 8.70 10.04 13.55
N ASN A 115 7.80 9.10 13.32
CA ASN A 115 7.35 8.68 11.99
C ASN A 115 5.85 8.90 11.88
N TYR A 116 5.39 9.46 10.76
CA TYR A 116 3.98 9.83 10.57
C TYR A 116 3.64 9.96 9.09
N LEU A 117 2.35 9.86 8.78
CA LEU A 117 1.79 10.16 7.47
C LEU A 117 1.60 11.68 7.33
N GLN A 118 2.21 12.28 6.31
CA GLN A 118 1.97 13.68 5.95
C GLN A 118 1.16 13.74 4.65
N ILE A 119 -0.03 14.33 4.73
CA ILE A 119 -0.93 14.49 3.59
C ILE A 119 -0.84 15.94 3.10
N ASN A 120 -0.41 16.15 1.85
CA ASN A 120 -0.18 17.49 1.30
C ASN A 120 -0.38 17.56 -0.22
N LYS A 121 -1.30 18.42 -0.69
CA LYS A 121 -1.59 18.60 -2.13
C LYS A 121 -0.49 19.30 -2.92
N HIS A 122 0.47 19.95 -2.25
CA HIS A 122 1.57 20.70 -2.88
C HIS A 122 2.86 19.90 -3.04
N TYR A 123 2.88 18.60 -2.70
CA TYR A 123 4.02 17.77 -3.05
C TYR A 123 4.23 17.72 -4.57
N GLN A 124 5.49 17.68 -4.99
CA GLN A 124 5.90 17.51 -6.39
C GLN A 124 5.87 16.02 -6.76
N LEU A 125 4.68 15.42 -6.63
CA LEU A 125 4.37 14.02 -6.90
C LEU A 125 3.19 13.94 -7.88
N GLU A 126 2.88 12.73 -8.35
CA GLU A 126 1.67 12.48 -9.13
C GLU A 126 0.39 12.89 -8.36
N ARG A 127 -0.72 13.09 -9.08
CA ARG A 127 -1.93 13.75 -8.56
C ARG A 127 -2.51 13.06 -7.32
N CYS A 128 -2.70 11.75 -7.40
CA CYS A 128 -3.12 10.90 -6.29
C CYS A 128 -1.99 9.91 -6.11
N PHE A 129 -1.23 10.04 -5.03
CA PHE A 129 -0.01 9.27 -4.85
C PHE A 129 0.32 9.08 -3.38
N SER A 130 0.88 7.93 -3.06
CA SER A 130 1.46 7.65 -1.76
C SER A 130 2.66 6.72 -1.91
N TYR A 131 3.61 6.84 -0.98
CA TYR A 131 4.65 5.83 -0.85
C TYR A 131 4.09 4.53 -0.27
N ILE A 132 4.72 3.41 -0.61
CA ILE A 132 4.31 2.10 -0.11
C ILE A 132 4.97 1.84 1.24
N GLY A 133 4.15 1.65 2.27
CA GLY A 133 4.60 1.43 3.63
C GLY A 133 5.15 2.68 4.34
N ARG A 134 5.41 2.52 5.64
CA ARG A 134 6.04 3.53 6.50
C ARG A 134 7.47 3.79 6.04
N GLN A 135 7.78 5.05 5.77
CA GLN A 135 9.14 5.47 5.47
C GLN A 135 10.00 5.54 6.75
N THR A 136 11.23 5.04 6.66
CA THR A 136 12.18 4.97 7.79
C THR A 136 13.48 5.74 7.54
N SER A 137 13.78 6.09 6.28
CA SER A 137 15.00 6.82 5.93
C SER A 137 14.87 8.31 6.27
N ARG A 138 15.66 8.76 7.24
CA ARG A 138 15.77 10.19 7.56
C ARG A 138 16.50 10.98 6.46
N TRP A 139 17.35 10.33 5.65
CA TRP A 139 18.05 11.03 4.57
C TRP A 139 17.10 11.42 3.43
N LEU A 140 16.19 10.53 3.05
CA LEU A 140 15.22 10.78 1.96
C LEU A 140 13.97 11.52 2.42
N PHE A 141 13.49 11.18 3.62
CA PHE A 141 12.17 11.60 4.10
C PHE A 141 12.24 12.35 5.44
N GLY A 142 13.44 12.72 5.87
CA GLY A 142 13.63 13.50 7.09
C GLY A 142 13.11 14.92 6.96
N THR A 143 12.63 15.46 8.07
CA THR A 143 12.35 16.88 8.24
C THR A 143 13.48 17.57 8.98
N PRO A 144 13.60 18.91 8.90
CA PRO A 144 14.57 19.66 9.71
C PRO A 144 14.44 19.40 11.22
N ALA A 145 13.20 19.15 11.70
CA ALA A 145 12.91 18.78 13.08
C ALA A 145 13.32 17.34 13.45
N GLY A 146 13.86 16.58 12.49
CA GLY A 146 14.38 15.24 12.69
C GLY A 146 13.34 14.12 12.70
N ASN A 147 12.12 14.41 12.27
CA ASN A 147 11.08 13.41 12.06
C ASN A 147 11.19 12.80 10.66
N VAL A 148 10.46 11.73 10.38
CA VAL A 148 10.42 11.06 9.08
C VAL A 148 8.98 11.01 8.57
N GLU A 149 8.78 11.55 7.37
CA GLU A 149 7.47 11.62 6.74
C GLU A 149 7.23 10.44 5.80
N THR A 150 6.12 9.74 5.97
CA THR A 150 5.53 8.97 4.87
C THR A 150 4.60 9.90 4.12
N ARG A 151 4.95 10.24 2.87
CA ARG A 151 4.28 11.31 2.13
C ARG A 151 3.13 10.78 1.28
N MET A 152 2.03 11.53 1.27
CA MET A 152 0.87 11.27 0.44
C MET A 152 0.36 12.58 -0.16
N LYS A 153 0.13 12.57 -1.48
CA LYS A 153 -0.46 13.67 -2.22
C LYS A 153 -1.89 13.32 -2.61
N LEU A 154 -2.80 14.23 -2.28
CA LEU A 154 -4.18 14.21 -2.75
C LEU A 154 -4.46 15.55 -3.40
N ASP A 155 -4.30 15.60 -4.72
CA ASP A 155 -4.82 16.71 -5.52
C ASP A 155 -6.35 16.84 -5.31
N PRO A 156 -6.94 18.05 -5.37
CA PRO A 156 -8.39 18.23 -5.22
C PRO A 156 -9.21 17.30 -6.12
N THR A 157 -8.72 17.00 -7.32
CA THR A 157 -9.41 16.09 -8.25
C THR A 157 -9.48 14.64 -7.78
N CYS A 158 -8.57 14.20 -6.91
CA CYS A 158 -8.65 12.90 -6.24
C CYS A 158 -9.89 12.79 -5.35
N LEU A 159 -10.42 13.93 -4.88
CA LEU A 159 -11.47 14.03 -3.88
C LEU A 159 -12.87 14.26 -4.46
N LEU A 160 -12.99 14.57 -5.75
CA LEU A 160 -14.27 14.98 -6.37
C LEU A 160 -15.25 13.81 -6.61
N TYR A 161 -14.86 12.81 -7.41
CA TYR A 161 -15.82 11.81 -7.94
C TYR A 161 -15.89 10.52 -7.11
N ASN A 162 -14.73 9.92 -6.86
CA ASN A 162 -14.56 8.71 -6.04
C ASN A 162 -13.74 9.00 -4.79
N GLY A 163 -13.87 10.21 -4.23
CA GLY A 163 -12.96 10.76 -3.22
C GLY A 163 -12.61 9.80 -2.09
N ARG A 164 -13.63 9.29 -1.39
CA ARG A 164 -13.42 8.34 -0.30
C ARG A 164 -12.67 7.09 -0.76
N GLY A 165 -13.04 6.51 -1.90
CA GLY A 165 -12.40 5.32 -2.47
C GLY A 165 -10.95 5.56 -2.89
N THR A 166 -10.68 6.68 -3.57
CA THR A 166 -9.32 7.09 -3.94
C THR A 166 -8.44 7.24 -2.71
N VAL A 167 -8.94 7.92 -1.66
CA VAL A 167 -8.16 8.06 -0.41
C VAL A 167 -7.95 6.70 0.26
N MET A 168 -8.94 5.82 0.30
CA MET A 168 -8.78 4.46 0.85
C MET A 168 -7.72 3.64 0.09
N HIS A 169 -7.65 3.77 -1.25
CA HIS A 169 -6.62 3.15 -2.09
C HIS A 169 -5.22 3.63 -1.69
N GLU A 170 -5.01 4.94 -1.63
CA GLU A 170 -3.72 5.50 -1.22
C GLU A 170 -3.36 5.12 0.22
N LEU A 171 -4.34 5.09 1.14
CA LEU A 171 -4.10 4.65 2.51
C LEU A 171 -3.72 3.16 2.58
N MET A 172 -4.18 2.32 1.65
CA MET A 172 -3.70 0.93 1.57
C MET A 172 -2.25 0.85 1.10
N HIS A 173 -1.80 1.70 0.17
CA HIS A 173 -0.37 1.81 -0.15
C HIS A 173 0.45 2.22 1.06
N ILE A 174 -0.01 3.23 1.83
CA ILE A 174 0.63 3.64 3.10
C ILE A 174 0.78 2.47 4.09
N LEU A 175 -0.14 1.51 4.07
CA LEU A 175 -0.08 0.31 4.90
C LEU A 175 0.86 -0.79 4.36
N GLY A 176 1.34 -0.66 3.12
CA GLY A 176 2.29 -1.57 2.49
C GLY A 176 1.70 -2.48 1.41
N PHE A 177 0.52 -2.17 0.87
CA PHE A 177 -0.08 -2.95 -0.22
C PHE A 177 0.41 -2.48 -1.59
N TYR A 178 0.66 -3.43 -2.49
CA TYR A 178 0.88 -3.16 -3.91
C TYR A 178 -0.46 -3.19 -4.66
N HIS A 179 -0.47 -2.82 -5.95
CA HIS A 179 -1.68 -2.98 -6.75
C HIS A 179 -1.98 -4.45 -7.00
N GLU A 180 -3.27 -4.77 -7.05
CA GLU A 180 -3.72 -6.14 -7.29
C GLU A 180 -3.27 -6.64 -8.68
N HIS A 181 -3.33 -5.79 -9.70
CA HIS A 181 -2.89 -6.15 -11.06
C HIS A 181 -1.37 -6.33 -11.20
N GLN A 182 -0.57 -6.03 -10.16
CA GLN A 182 0.87 -6.27 -10.16
C GLN A 182 1.24 -7.69 -9.68
N ARG A 183 0.23 -8.54 -9.47
CA ARG A 183 0.39 -9.96 -9.13
C ARG A 183 0.88 -10.76 -10.32
N ASP A 184 1.73 -11.75 -10.05
CA ASP A 184 2.24 -12.67 -11.08
C ASP A 184 1.17 -13.63 -11.61
N ASP A 185 0.09 -13.83 -10.85
CA ASP A 185 -1.11 -14.57 -11.23
C ASP A 185 -2.31 -13.67 -11.52
N ARG A 186 -2.06 -12.43 -11.99
CA ARG A 186 -3.13 -11.53 -12.43
C ARG A 186 -3.99 -12.12 -13.56
N ASP A 187 -5.20 -11.57 -13.71
CA ASP A 187 -6.10 -11.94 -14.81
C ASP A 187 -5.38 -11.76 -16.17
N ARG A 188 -5.40 -12.81 -16.98
CA ARG A 188 -4.75 -12.85 -18.30
C ARG A 188 -5.35 -11.85 -19.30
N ARG A 189 -6.56 -11.33 -19.03
CA ARG A 189 -7.20 -10.28 -19.84
C ARG A 189 -6.60 -8.89 -19.62
N ILE A 190 -5.79 -8.69 -18.58
CA ILE A 190 -5.09 -7.43 -18.31
C ILE A 190 -3.86 -7.34 -19.21
N GLY A 191 -3.98 -6.55 -20.29
CA GLY A 191 -2.89 -6.25 -21.20
C GLY A 191 -1.88 -5.25 -20.61
N GLY A 192 -0.65 -5.24 -21.13
CA GLY A 192 0.43 -4.34 -20.72
C GLY A 192 1.76 -5.06 -20.49
N SER A 193 2.88 -4.35 -20.69
CA SER A 193 4.22 -4.91 -20.49
C SER A 193 4.56 -5.02 -19.00
N ALA A 194 4.94 -6.21 -18.53
CA ALA A 194 5.32 -6.48 -17.14
C ALA A 194 6.50 -5.65 -16.61
N PHE A 195 7.20 -4.93 -17.49
CA PHE A 195 8.35 -4.07 -17.17
C PHE A 195 7.98 -2.59 -17.06
N HIS A 196 6.82 -2.18 -17.59
CA HIS A 196 6.34 -0.82 -17.42
C HIS A 196 5.91 -0.61 -15.96
N TYR A 197 6.20 0.55 -15.37
CA TYR A 197 6.01 0.77 -13.93
C TYR A 197 4.56 0.47 -13.46
N ASN A 198 3.57 0.94 -14.23
CA ASN A 198 2.14 0.67 -13.97
C ASN A 198 1.74 -0.81 -14.10
N PHE A 199 2.59 -1.65 -14.68
CA PHE A 199 2.36 -3.08 -14.93
C PHE A 199 3.46 -3.94 -14.33
N LYS A 200 4.33 -3.36 -13.49
CA LYS A 200 5.44 -4.06 -12.85
C LYS A 200 4.91 -5.25 -12.09
N ILE A 201 5.49 -6.42 -12.33
CA ILE A 201 5.09 -7.64 -11.63
C ILE A 201 6.02 -7.91 -10.46
N TYR A 202 5.43 -8.01 -9.28
CA TYR A 202 6.14 -8.31 -8.05
C TYR A 202 6.24 -9.82 -7.85
N GLN A 203 7.49 -10.30 -7.82
CA GLN A 203 7.80 -11.71 -7.65
C GLN A 203 7.37 -12.21 -6.27
N ARG A 204 6.71 -13.38 -6.23
CA ARG A 204 6.27 -14.04 -4.98
C ARG A 204 7.36 -14.19 -3.93
N ALA A 205 8.60 -14.45 -4.33
CA ALA A 205 9.70 -14.63 -3.39
C ALA A 205 10.05 -13.35 -2.59
N LYS A 206 9.62 -12.18 -3.06
CA LYS A 206 9.91 -10.86 -2.47
C LYS A 206 8.66 -10.14 -1.97
N SER A 207 7.50 -10.79 -2.01
CA SER A 207 6.22 -10.15 -1.71
C SER A 207 5.32 -11.09 -0.92
N TYR A 208 4.47 -10.51 -0.08
CA TYR A 208 3.53 -11.28 0.72
C TYR A 208 2.21 -11.46 -0.03
N TYR A 209 1.87 -12.71 -0.36
CA TYR A 209 0.66 -13.09 -1.10
C TYR A 209 -0.43 -13.63 -0.12
N MET A 210 -1.67 -13.10 -0.14
CA MET A 210 -2.83 -13.42 0.73
C MET A 210 -4.24 -13.40 0.03
N GLY A 211 -5.09 -14.45 0.09
CA GLY A 211 -6.35 -14.56 -0.73
C GLY A 211 -6.37 -15.22 -2.15
N GLY A 212 -7.12 -14.68 -3.10
CA GLY A 212 -7.03 -15.02 -4.53
C GLY A 212 -7.02 -13.72 -5.31
N TYR A 213 -6.72 -13.77 -6.62
CA TYR A 213 -6.81 -12.55 -7.43
C TYR A 213 -8.20 -11.92 -7.31
N ASP A 214 -8.26 -10.65 -6.97
CA ASP A 214 -9.51 -9.94 -6.71
C ASP A 214 -9.71 -8.74 -7.64
N ALA A 215 -10.45 -8.95 -8.73
CA ALA A 215 -10.79 -7.87 -9.67
C ALA A 215 -11.59 -6.73 -9.03
N ASN A 216 -12.22 -6.97 -7.87
CA ASN A 216 -13.02 -5.99 -7.14
C ASN A 216 -12.22 -5.30 -6.02
N SER A 217 -10.96 -5.69 -5.79
CA SER A 217 -10.09 -5.06 -4.79
C SER A 217 -9.96 -3.57 -5.05
N ILE A 218 -10.01 -2.76 -4.00
CA ILE A 218 -9.74 -1.32 -4.09
C ILE A 218 -8.35 -1.03 -4.66
N MET A 219 -7.42 -1.99 -4.57
CA MET A 219 -6.06 -1.92 -5.11
C MET A 219 -5.96 -2.30 -6.59
N HIS A 220 -7.08 -2.63 -7.25
CA HIS A 220 -7.10 -2.99 -8.66
C HIS A 220 -7.41 -1.76 -9.54
N TYR A 221 -6.57 -1.50 -10.54
CA TYR A 221 -6.85 -0.45 -11.53
C TYR A 221 -8.08 -0.75 -12.39
N ASN A 222 -8.70 0.28 -12.95
CA ASN A 222 -9.69 0.08 -14.00
C ASN A 222 -8.96 -0.17 -15.32
N PHE A 223 -9.26 -1.28 -15.98
CA PHE A 223 -8.73 -1.63 -17.30
C PHE A 223 -9.87 -1.79 -18.29
N GLN A 224 -9.65 -1.48 -19.57
CA GLN A 224 -10.69 -1.50 -20.61
C GLN A 224 -11.42 -2.85 -20.72
N ASN A 225 -10.72 -3.97 -20.52
CA ASN A 225 -11.26 -5.34 -20.66
C ASN A 225 -11.74 -5.93 -19.33
N VAL A 226 -11.79 -5.13 -18.27
CA VAL A 226 -12.31 -5.52 -16.95
C VAL A 226 -13.49 -4.59 -16.65
N PRO A 227 -14.66 -5.11 -16.22
CA PRO A 227 -15.80 -4.28 -15.91
C PRO A 227 -15.42 -3.13 -14.96
N TRP A 228 -15.76 -1.90 -15.35
CA TRP A 228 -15.48 -0.75 -14.51
C TRP A 228 -16.25 -0.85 -13.19
N GLN A 229 -15.58 -0.51 -12.10
CA GLN A 229 -16.21 -0.50 -10.79
C GLN A 229 -15.85 0.77 -10.03
N LYS A 230 -16.89 1.39 -9.45
CA LYS A 230 -16.70 2.42 -8.43
C LYS A 230 -16.27 1.72 -7.14
N ARG A 231 -14.97 1.74 -6.86
CA ARG A 231 -14.39 1.14 -5.65
C ARG A 231 -14.38 2.17 -4.53
N ASP A 232 -15.50 2.28 -3.80
CA ASP A 232 -15.67 3.18 -2.63
C ASP A 232 -15.83 2.42 -1.30
N TYR A 233 -15.52 1.12 -1.30
CA TYR A 233 -15.47 0.22 -0.14
C TYR A 233 -14.38 -0.85 -0.32
N PHE A 234 -14.00 -1.51 0.78
CA PHE A 234 -13.07 -2.64 0.74
C PHE A 234 -13.76 -3.90 0.26
N SER A 235 -13.10 -4.65 -0.62
CA SER A 235 -13.53 -6.01 -0.91
C SER A 235 -13.32 -6.91 0.32
N PRO A 236 -13.97 -8.08 0.39
CA PRO A 236 -13.67 -9.08 1.41
C PRO A 236 -12.19 -9.52 1.40
N SER A 237 -11.53 -9.50 0.23
CA SER A 237 -10.11 -9.81 0.11
C SER A 237 -9.25 -8.73 0.75
N ASP A 238 -9.52 -7.45 0.46
CA ASP A 238 -8.81 -6.31 1.05
C ASP A 238 -8.82 -6.37 2.58
N ILE A 239 -10.00 -6.60 3.17
CA ILE A 239 -10.19 -6.71 4.62
C ILE A 239 -9.35 -7.87 5.19
N ARG A 240 -9.41 -9.05 4.57
CA ARG A 240 -8.62 -10.22 5.01
C ARG A 240 -7.13 -9.96 4.90
N ASN A 241 -6.70 -9.28 3.85
CA ASN A 241 -5.30 -9.00 3.58
C ASN A 241 -4.74 -8.01 4.61
N ILE A 242 -5.44 -6.92 4.92
CA ILE A 242 -5.06 -5.97 5.98
C ILE A 242 -4.97 -6.69 7.33
N ASN A 243 -6.01 -7.47 7.68
CA ASN A 243 -6.06 -8.17 8.96
C ASN A 243 -4.98 -9.24 9.10
N THR A 244 -4.57 -9.87 8.00
CA THR A 244 -3.47 -10.84 7.97
C THR A 244 -2.13 -10.14 8.13
N LEU A 245 -1.85 -9.12 7.31
CA LEU A 245 -0.58 -8.38 7.33
C LEU A 245 -0.30 -7.75 8.70
N TYR A 246 -1.32 -7.15 9.32
CA TYR A 246 -1.20 -6.49 10.62
C TYR A 246 -1.56 -7.37 11.82
N LYS A 247 -1.76 -8.68 11.59
CA LYS A 247 -2.05 -9.70 12.63
C LYS A 247 -3.19 -9.26 13.58
N CYS A 248 -4.25 -8.69 13.02
CA CYS A 248 -5.30 -8.04 13.80
C CYS A 248 -6.01 -8.97 14.78
N ASN A 249 -6.16 -10.26 14.45
CA ASN A 249 -6.76 -11.26 15.33
C ASN A 249 -5.96 -11.46 16.62
N ASN A 250 -4.62 -11.45 16.54
CA ASN A 250 -3.75 -11.68 17.69
C ASN A 250 -3.80 -10.48 18.65
N ARG A 251 -3.94 -9.26 18.13
CA ARG A 251 -4.04 -8.04 18.96
C ARG A 251 -5.33 -7.98 19.77
N VAL A 252 -6.43 -8.51 19.23
CA VAL A 252 -7.67 -8.61 19.99
C VAL A 252 -7.52 -9.59 21.14
N ILE A 253 -6.83 -10.72 20.93
CA ILE A 253 -6.52 -11.69 21.98
C ILE A 253 -5.60 -11.05 23.04
N SER A 254 -4.54 -10.34 22.63
CA SER A 254 -3.63 -9.66 23.57
C SER A 254 -4.30 -8.55 24.40
N ARG A 255 -5.31 -7.84 23.86
CA ARG A 255 -6.08 -6.84 24.63
C ARG A 255 -7.05 -7.47 25.62
N ILE A 256 -7.55 -8.68 25.34
CA ILE A 256 -8.42 -9.43 26.26
C ILE A 256 -7.59 -10.15 27.34
N ALA A 257 -6.38 -10.60 26.97
CA ALA A 257 -5.46 -11.27 27.89
C ALA A 257 -4.61 -10.30 28.73
N ALA A 258 -4.57 -9.00 28.38
CA ALA A 258 -4.03 -7.98 29.26
C ALA A 258 -4.93 -7.89 30.50
N PRO A 259 -4.38 -7.92 31.73
CA PRO A 259 -5.19 -7.86 32.93
C PRO A 259 -5.96 -6.53 32.95
N SER A 260 -7.25 -6.62 32.70
CA SER A 260 -8.18 -5.52 32.91
C SER A 260 -8.35 -5.34 34.41
N THR A 261 -7.68 -4.35 34.98
CA THR A 261 -8.14 -3.73 36.22
C THR A 261 -9.48 -3.08 35.89
N THR A 262 -10.58 -3.80 36.07
CA THR A 262 -11.88 -3.37 36.62
C THR A 262 -12.88 -4.53 36.48
N GLN A 263 -13.79 -4.59 37.44
CA GLN A 263 -14.58 -5.72 37.94
C GLN A 263 -15.48 -6.50 36.95
N SER A 264 -15.70 -7.74 37.39
CA SER A 264 -16.56 -8.81 36.89
C SER A 264 -18.00 -8.41 36.54
N THR A 265 -18.52 -8.93 35.42
CA THR A 265 -19.85 -9.56 35.40
C THR A 265 -19.91 -10.62 34.29
N THR A 266 -20.21 -11.85 34.69
CA THR A 266 -20.32 -13.05 33.85
C THR A 266 -21.62 -13.02 33.04
N THR A 267 -21.56 -13.23 31.72
CA THR A 267 -22.68 -13.84 30.98
C THR A 267 -22.14 -14.68 29.83
N THR A 268 -22.34 -15.99 29.92
CA THR A 268 -21.99 -16.98 28.91
C THR A 268 -23.03 -16.94 27.79
N THR A 269 -22.60 -16.65 26.56
CA THR A 269 -23.40 -16.96 25.36
C THR A 269 -22.47 -17.39 24.25
N THR A 270 -22.62 -18.64 23.83
CA THR A 270 -21.91 -19.29 22.74
C THR A 270 -22.10 -18.51 21.43
N ARG A 271 -21.07 -17.78 21.00
CA ARG A 271 -21.05 -16.99 19.76
C ARG A 271 -20.41 -17.78 18.62
N PRO A 272 -20.96 -17.74 17.39
CA PRO A 272 -20.37 -18.41 16.23
C PRO A 272 -18.95 -17.90 15.92
N PRO A 273 -18.13 -18.70 15.20
CA PRO A 273 -16.75 -18.36 14.89
C PRO A 273 -16.64 -16.96 14.26
N ARG A 274 -15.84 -16.10 14.90
CA ARG A 274 -15.76 -14.64 14.72
C ARG A 274 -15.47 -14.17 13.29
N PHE A 275 -15.00 -15.06 12.41
CA PHE A 275 -14.75 -14.76 10.99
C PHE A 275 -16.05 -14.38 10.26
N GLU A 276 -17.15 -15.09 10.53
CA GLU A 276 -18.46 -14.78 9.94
C GLU A 276 -19.01 -13.42 10.42
N LEU A 277 -18.63 -12.98 11.63
CA LEU A 277 -19.07 -11.71 12.18
C LEU A 277 -18.43 -10.50 11.46
N TYR A 278 -17.16 -10.61 11.07
CA TYR A 278 -16.48 -9.56 10.32
C TYR A 278 -16.97 -9.48 8.87
N GLU A 279 -17.20 -10.63 8.24
CA GLU A 279 -17.75 -10.70 6.89
C GLU A 279 -19.21 -10.19 6.86
N LYS A 280 -20.04 -10.58 7.84
CA LYS A 280 -21.40 -10.03 8.01
C LYS A 280 -21.38 -8.53 8.30
N LYS A 281 -20.52 -8.03 9.19
CA LYS A 281 -20.41 -6.57 9.44
C LYS A 281 -19.92 -5.78 8.24
N ALA A 282 -19.02 -6.34 7.42
CA ALA A 282 -18.58 -5.71 6.19
C ALA A 282 -19.72 -5.66 5.15
N ILE A 283 -20.47 -6.76 4.99
CA ILE A 283 -21.64 -6.83 4.12
C ILE A 283 -22.74 -5.88 4.63
N GLU A 284 -23.01 -5.84 5.93
CA GLU A 284 -24.00 -4.97 6.56
C GLU A 284 -23.61 -3.49 6.44
N SER A 285 -22.35 -3.12 6.71
CA SER A 285 -21.83 -1.76 6.51
C SER A 285 -21.95 -1.32 5.05
N ASN A 286 -21.61 -2.22 4.11
CA ASN A 286 -21.80 -1.99 2.68
C ASN A 286 -23.29 -1.85 2.31
N SER A 287 -24.19 -2.63 2.94
CA SER A 287 -25.63 -2.57 2.69
C SER A 287 -26.31 -1.33 3.27
N LEU A 288 -25.91 -0.89 4.48
CA LEU A 288 -26.40 0.32 5.13
C LEU A 288 -25.95 1.56 4.37
N PHE A 289 -24.73 1.54 3.81
CA PHE A 289 -24.26 2.60 2.93
C PHE A 289 -25.03 2.63 1.59
N ARG A 290 -25.35 1.47 1.00
CA ARG A 290 -26.20 1.38 -0.20
C ARG A 290 -27.61 1.93 0.04
N ARG A 291 -28.22 1.65 1.20
CA ARG A 291 -29.57 2.14 1.56
C ARG A 291 -29.64 3.63 1.88
N ARG A 292 -28.53 4.26 2.30
CA ARG A 292 -28.47 5.72 2.52
C ARG A 292 -28.35 6.55 1.24
N ARG A 293 -28.25 5.90 0.07
CA ARG A 293 -28.14 6.54 -1.25
C ARG A 293 -29.33 6.27 -2.18
N SER A 294 -30.33 5.51 -1.73
CA SER A 294 -31.62 5.31 -2.42
C SER A 294 -32.67 6.23 -1.84
#